data_AF-A0A328DF73-F1
#
_entry.id   AF-A0A328DF73-F1
#
_cell.length_a   1.000
_cell.length_b   1.000
_cell.length_c   1.000
_cell.angle_alpha   90.00
_cell.angle_beta   90.00
_cell.angle_gamma   90.00
#
_symmetry.space_group_name_H-M   'P 1'
#
loop_
_entity.id
_entity.type
_entity.pdbx_description
1 polymer ?
#
loop_
_entity_poly.entity_id
_entity_poly.type
_entity_poly.pdbx_seq_one_letter_code
_entity_poly.pdbx_strand_id
1 'polypeptide(L)'
;MLVVTVDGTHLYGKYKGHLFLAVAMNGNREIFPLAYAVVDGETCESWAWFFRLLVQRVIGSQQLCITSDRHIGIINSYRDLPELQTELIMKRFCLRHIRSNFMTKFRNSDLKILVRAAGSTHNIQQFEGYMTVIRNMSEEGYKYLNDIPCAAWTLCFDGGFRCGILTTNSSESFKNMLKGCRMLPVTAILSMSYAKMVELFAKRYKLGIQRQEQSIRITSKIKNVLLNREKTKHKWAVSSYGNNQYVYLSGYSGIIQPVLFPQNLDVGSFKVLPPKRPTDEIPRSGRRQHNRYQGEMDFRARR
;
A
#
# COMPACT_ATOMS: atom_id res chain seq x y z
N MET A 1 6.89 -4.69 -11.68
CA MET A 1 6.58 -5.83 -10.80
C MET A 1 5.11 -5.80 -10.40
N LEU A 2 4.49 -6.98 -10.37
CA LEU A 2 3.09 -7.15 -10.00
C LEU A 2 2.95 -7.19 -8.48
N VAL A 3 2.03 -6.38 -7.93
CA VAL A 3 1.67 -6.42 -6.51
C VAL A 3 0.24 -6.93 -6.38
N VAL A 4 0.06 -8.02 -5.65
CA VAL A 4 -1.22 -8.68 -5.43
C VAL A 4 -1.57 -8.61 -3.95
N THR A 5 -2.73 -8.05 -3.65
CA THR A 5 -3.34 -8.15 -2.33
C THR A 5 -4.21 -9.38 -2.25
N VAL A 6 -4.03 -10.20 -1.22
CA VAL A 6 -4.87 -11.37 -0.95
C VAL A 6 -5.62 -11.21 0.35
N ASP A 7 -6.85 -11.71 0.39
CA ASP A 7 -7.73 -11.52 1.53
C ASP A 7 -8.87 -12.53 1.54
N GLY A 8 -9.36 -12.85 2.74
CA GLY A 8 -10.47 -13.76 2.98
C GLY A 8 -11.70 -13.03 3.52
N THR A 9 -12.87 -13.64 3.35
CA THR A 9 -14.10 -13.16 4.00
C THR A 9 -15.12 -14.26 4.18
N HIS A 10 -15.81 -14.22 5.32
CA HIS A 10 -16.90 -15.13 5.60
C HIS A 10 -18.06 -14.95 4.62
N LEU A 11 -18.58 -16.08 4.16
CA LEU A 11 -19.90 -16.18 3.54
C LEU A 11 -20.99 -16.13 4.62
N TYR A 12 -22.19 -15.76 4.20
CA TYR A 12 -23.36 -15.63 5.07
C TYR A 12 -24.46 -16.61 4.62
N GLY A 13 -25.43 -16.84 5.50
CA GLY A 13 -26.57 -17.72 5.20
C GLY A 13 -26.27 -19.19 5.45
N LYS A 14 -26.88 -20.07 4.64
CA LYS A 14 -26.81 -21.54 4.85
C LYS A 14 -25.40 -22.10 4.64
N TYR A 15 -24.59 -21.47 3.79
CA TYR A 15 -23.25 -21.92 3.44
C TYR A 15 -22.23 -21.17 4.30
N LYS A 16 -21.65 -21.87 5.28
CA LYS A 16 -20.75 -21.28 6.31
C LYS A 16 -19.27 -21.17 5.88
N GLY A 17 -18.99 -21.19 4.59
CA GLY A 17 -17.62 -21.14 4.05
C GLY A 17 -17.03 -19.73 3.96
N HIS A 18 -15.95 -19.62 3.20
CA HIS A 18 -15.21 -18.37 2.97
C HIS A 18 -15.01 -18.10 1.49
N LEU A 19 -14.90 -16.83 1.14
CA LEU A 19 -14.51 -16.35 -0.17
C LEU A 19 -13.11 -15.75 -0.09
N PHE A 20 -12.17 -16.40 -0.77
CA PHE A 20 -10.81 -15.88 -0.97
C PHE A 20 -10.75 -15.06 -2.23
N LEU A 21 -9.93 -13.99 -2.17
CA LEU A 21 -9.76 -13.05 -3.26
C LEU A 21 -8.30 -12.71 -3.44
N ALA A 22 -7.85 -12.67 -4.69
CA ALA A 22 -6.58 -12.12 -5.11
C ALA A 22 -6.83 -10.94 -6.05
N VAL A 23 -6.32 -9.77 -5.68
CA VAL A 23 -6.58 -8.51 -6.36
C VAL A 23 -5.27 -7.79 -6.59
N ALA A 24 -4.95 -7.49 -7.84
CA ALA A 24 -3.84 -6.61 -8.21
C ALA A 24 -4.28 -5.15 -8.28
N MET A 25 -3.31 -4.26 -8.46
CA MET A 25 -3.56 -2.89 -8.90
C MET A 25 -2.88 -2.61 -10.21
N ASN A 26 -3.60 -1.94 -11.12
CA ASN A 26 -3.00 -1.47 -12.36
C ASN A 26 -2.23 -0.15 -12.15
N GLY A 27 -1.54 0.32 -13.18
CA GLY A 27 -0.79 1.58 -13.16
C GLY A 27 -1.64 2.84 -12.89
N ASN A 28 -2.97 2.75 -12.87
CA ASN A 28 -3.87 3.84 -12.50
C ASN A 28 -4.34 3.76 -11.03
N ARG A 29 -3.78 2.83 -10.24
CA ARG A 29 -4.21 2.50 -8.86
C ARG A 29 -5.65 2.00 -8.77
N GLU A 30 -6.15 1.38 -9.83
CA GLU A 30 -7.47 0.76 -9.83
C GLU A 30 -7.38 -0.72 -9.46
N ILE A 31 -8.42 -1.21 -8.79
CA ILE A 31 -8.60 -2.61 -8.39
C ILE A 31 -8.70 -3.50 -9.62
N PHE A 32 -7.78 -4.45 -9.77
CA PHE A 32 -7.78 -5.42 -10.85
C PHE A 32 -7.92 -6.84 -10.26
N PRO A 33 -9.13 -7.39 -10.16
CA PRO A 33 -9.33 -8.74 -9.64
C PRO A 33 -8.60 -9.75 -10.52
N LEU A 34 -7.89 -10.70 -9.89
CA LEU A 34 -7.14 -11.75 -10.58
C LEU A 34 -7.78 -13.12 -10.40
N ALA A 35 -8.13 -13.46 -9.15
CA ALA A 35 -8.67 -14.75 -8.81
C ALA A 35 -9.57 -14.66 -7.59
N TYR A 36 -10.42 -15.67 -7.45
CA TYR A 36 -11.34 -15.83 -6.34
C TYR A 36 -11.61 -17.33 -6.15
N ALA A 37 -11.91 -17.74 -4.92
CA ALA A 37 -12.27 -19.11 -4.63
C ALA A 37 -13.25 -19.18 -3.46
N VAL A 38 -14.24 -20.05 -3.56
CA VAL A 38 -15.08 -20.43 -2.42
C VAL A 38 -14.45 -21.65 -1.76
N VAL A 39 -14.17 -21.53 -0.47
CA VAL A 39 -13.59 -22.60 0.36
C VAL A 39 -14.50 -22.88 1.55
N ASP A 40 -14.31 -24.04 2.15
CA ASP A 40 -15.04 -24.50 3.34
C ASP A 40 -14.66 -23.73 4.62
N GLY A 41 -13.42 -23.25 4.70
CA GLY A 41 -12.93 -22.48 5.85
C GLY A 41 -11.63 -21.71 5.60
N GLU A 42 -11.34 -20.73 6.46
CA GLU A 42 -10.01 -20.11 6.60
C GLU A 42 -9.04 -21.04 7.33
N THR A 43 -8.67 -22.16 6.71
CA THR A 43 -7.74 -23.16 7.25
C THR A 43 -6.34 -23.04 6.63
N CYS A 44 -5.37 -23.75 7.19
CA CYS A 44 -4.01 -23.78 6.60
C CYS A 44 -4.02 -24.43 5.22
N GLU A 45 -4.81 -25.50 5.08
CA GLU A 45 -4.97 -26.29 3.87
C GLU A 45 -5.62 -25.45 2.76
N SER A 46 -6.70 -24.72 3.08
CA SER A 46 -7.41 -23.89 2.11
C SER A 46 -6.55 -22.73 1.62
N TRP A 47 -5.78 -22.09 2.50
CA TRP A 47 -4.82 -21.04 2.10
C TRP A 47 -3.69 -21.61 1.24
N ALA A 48 -3.09 -22.73 1.62
CA ALA A 48 -2.02 -23.36 0.86
C ALA A 48 -2.50 -23.78 -0.55
N TRP A 49 -3.69 -24.38 -0.63
CA TRP A 49 -4.33 -24.72 -1.90
C TRP A 49 -4.57 -23.49 -2.79
N PHE A 50 -5.11 -22.42 -2.21
CA PHE A 50 -5.38 -21.19 -2.95
C PHE A 50 -4.10 -20.54 -3.48
N PHE A 51 -3.05 -20.43 -2.66
CA PHE A 51 -1.76 -19.87 -3.10
C PHE A 51 -1.11 -20.72 -4.18
N ARG A 52 -1.15 -22.05 -4.06
CA ARG A 52 -0.64 -22.95 -5.09
C ARG A 52 -1.30 -22.69 -6.44
N LEU A 53 -2.63 -22.63 -6.48
CA LEU A 53 -3.36 -22.36 -7.72
C LEU A 53 -3.11 -20.95 -8.24
N LEU A 54 -3.05 -19.95 -7.35
CA LEU A 54 -2.75 -18.57 -7.73
C LEU A 54 -1.40 -18.48 -8.45
N VAL A 55 -0.34 -19.06 -7.87
CA VAL A 55 1.00 -19.04 -8.47
C VAL A 55 1.03 -19.85 -9.76
N GLN A 56 0.57 -21.10 -9.73
CA GLN A 56 0.72 -22.03 -10.86
C GLN A 56 -0.18 -21.71 -12.06
N ARG A 57 -1.40 -21.18 -11.82
CA ARG A 57 -2.42 -21.04 -12.88
C ARG A 57 -2.71 -19.60 -13.27
N VAL A 58 -2.41 -18.62 -12.41
CA VAL A 58 -2.78 -17.22 -12.64
C VAL A 58 -1.55 -16.33 -12.87
N ILE A 59 -0.52 -16.48 -12.04
CA ILE A 59 0.67 -15.60 -12.11
C ILE A 59 1.76 -16.15 -13.03
N GLY A 60 2.04 -17.46 -12.95
CA GLY A 60 3.15 -18.09 -13.67
C GLY A 60 4.51 -17.71 -13.10
N SER A 61 5.51 -17.50 -13.97
CA SER A 61 6.92 -17.29 -13.58
C SER A 61 7.32 -15.81 -13.41
N GLN A 62 6.37 -14.92 -13.12
CA GLN A 62 6.63 -13.48 -13.00
C GLN A 62 7.04 -13.09 -11.57
N GLN A 63 7.84 -12.03 -11.44
CA GLN A 63 8.09 -11.42 -10.14
C GLN A 63 6.80 -10.87 -9.52
N LEU A 64 6.55 -11.28 -8.28
CA LEU A 64 5.30 -11.06 -7.57
C LEU A 64 5.59 -10.56 -6.15
N CYS A 65 4.87 -9.53 -5.73
CA CYS A 65 4.77 -9.17 -4.31
C CYS A 65 3.35 -9.46 -3.83
N ILE A 66 3.22 -10.38 -2.89
CA ILE A 66 1.95 -10.69 -2.23
C ILE A 66 1.85 -9.89 -0.92
N THR A 67 0.76 -9.15 -0.75
CA THR A 67 0.44 -8.43 0.48
C THR A 67 -0.85 -9.01 1.07
N SER A 68 -0.77 -9.56 2.28
CA SER A 68 -1.89 -10.25 2.94
C SER A 68 -2.18 -9.70 4.33
N ASP A 69 -3.23 -10.20 4.98
CA ASP A 69 -3.32 -10.16 6.44
C ASP A 69 -2.30 -11.12 7.10
N ARG A 70 -2.42 -11.30 8.42
CA ARG A 70 -1.58 -12.21 9.23
C ARG A 70 -2.37 -13.40 9.79
N HIS A 71 -3.31 -13.94 9.04
CA HIS A 71 -4.00 -15.17 9.40
C HIS A 71 -2.99 -16.33 9.47
N ILE A 72 -3.19 -17.26 10.43
CA ILE A 72 -2.23 -18.34 10.69
C ILE A 72 -2.00 -19.22 9.45
N GLY A 73 -3.07 -19.51 8.69
CA GLY A 73 -2.97 -20.27 7.44
C GLY A 73 -2.13 -19.58 6.36
N ILE A 74 -2.11 -18.25 6.32
CA ILE A 74 -1.25 -17.50 5.40
C ILE A 74 0.20 -17.54 5.87
N ILE A 75 0.45 -17.35 7.16
CA ILE A 75 1.80 -17.41 7.73
C ILE A 75 2.42 -18.79 7.47
N ASN A 76 1.66 -19.85 7.71
CA ASN A 76 2.10 -21.23 7.43
C ASN A 76 2.35 -21.42 5.93
N SER A 77 1.46 -20.95 5.06
CA SER A 77 1.69 -21.01 3.60
C SER A 77 2.96 -20.28 3.18
N TYR A 78 3.22 -19.09 3.74
CA TYR A 78 4.44 -18.31 3.44
C TYR A 78 5.72 -19.00 3.90
N ARG A 79 5.66 -19.89 4.89
CA ARG A 79 6.80 -20.64 5.41
C ARG A 79 6.99 -21.97 4.68
N ASP A 80 5.89 -22.69 4.45
CA ASP A 80 5.94 -24.12 4.15
C ASP A 80 5.65 -24.44 2.67
N LEU A 81 5.01 -23.53 1.92
CA LEU A 81 4.60 -23.80 0.54
C LEU A 81 5.79 -23.57 -0.44
N PRO A 82 6.29 -24.61 -1.15
CA PRO A 82 7.46 -24.49 -2.02
C PRO A 82 7.27 -23.46 -3.14
N GLU A 83 6.06 -23.38 -3.70
CA GLU A 83 5.71 -22.43 -4.75
C GLU A 83 5.92 -20.98 -4.30
N LEU A 84 5.83 -20.69 -3.00
CA LEU A 84 6.07 -19.37 -2.43
C LEU A 84 7.50 -19.15 -1.95
N GLN A 85 8.38 -20.17 -1.93
CA GLN A 85 9.77 -20.03 -1.48
C GLN A 85 10.73 -19.53 -2.54
N THR A 86 10.25 -19.28 -3.76
CA THR A 86 11.09 -18.76 -4.84
C THR A 86 11.52 -17.31 -4.56
N GLU A 87 12.70 -16.93 -5.08
CA GLU A 87 13.20 -15.56 -5.02
C GLU A 87 12.36 -14.57 -5.85
N LEU A 88 11.50 -15.07 -6.73
CA LEU A 88 10.59 -14.27 -7.53
C LEU A 88 9.39 -13.76 -6.71
N ILE A 89 9.11 -14.36 -5.55
CA ILE A 89 7.91 -14.08 -4.76
C ILE A 89 8.26 -13.43 -3.43
N MET A 90 7.91 -12.15 -3.33
CA MET A 90 8.01 -11.38 -2.11
C MET A 90 6.72 -11.50 -1.29
N LYS A 91 6.88 -11.85 -0.02
CA LYS A 91 5.79 -12.05 0.94
C LYS A 91 5.75 -10.87 1.90
N ARG A 92 4.64 -10.14 1.95
CA ARG A 92 4.45 -8.94 2.77
C ARG A 92 3.14 -9.00 3.55
N PHE A 93 3.12 -8.33 4.69
CA PHE A 93 1.95 -8.18 5.53
C PHE A 93 1.41 -6.75 5.45
N CYS A 94 0.09 -6.65 5.44
CA CYS A 94 -0.64 -5.41 5.49
C CYS A 94 -0.35 -4.68 6.81
N LEU A 95 0.15 -3.44 6.71
CA LEU A 95 0.47 -2.62 7.87
C LEU A 95 -0.79 -2.30 8.70
N ARG A 96 -1.96 -2.18 8.06
CA ARG A 96 -3.23 -2.02 8.79
C ARG A 96 -3.50 -3.22 9.69
N HIS A 97 -3.34 -4.44 9.16
CA HIS A 97 -3.57 -5.67 9.92
C HIS A 97 -2.52 -5.84 11.02
N ILE A 98 -1.26 -5.52 10.77
CA ILE A 98 -0.23 -5.53 11.84
C ILE A 98 -0.62 -4.59 12.98
N ARG A 99 -1.03 -3.35 12.65
CA ARG A 99 -1.49 -2.39 13.66
C ARG A 99 -2.74 -2.87 14.39
N SER A 100 -3.68 -3.51 13.69
CA SER A 100 -4.89 -4.04 14.31
C SER A 100 -4.55 -5.18 15.28
N ASN A 101 -3.75 -6.16 14.85
CA ASN A 101 -3.32 -7.28 15.68
C ASN A 101 -2.50 -6.80 16.88
N PHE A 102 -1.63 -5.81 16.67
CA PHE A 102 -0.88 -5.15 17.75
C PHE A 102 -1.84 -4.52 18.78
N MET A 103 -2.87 -3.80 18.32
CA MET A 103 -3.87 -3.21 19.22
C MET A 103 -4.68 -4.24 19.98
N THR A 104 -5.06 -5.35 19.36
CA THR A 104 -5.78 -6.42 20.05
C THR A 104 -4.97 -6.97 21.22
N LYS A 105 -3.64 -7.06 21.07
CA LYS A 105 -2.73 -7.56 22.11
C LYS A 105 -2.38 -6.52 23.19
N PHE A 106 -1.96 -5.32 22.80
CA PHE A 106 -1.37 -4.34 23.72
C PHE A 106 -2.29 -3.18 24.10
N ARG A 107 -3.39 -2.98 23.35
CA ARG A 107 -4.44 -1.99 23.63
C ARG A 107 -3.97 -0.55 23.92
N ASN A 108 -2.88 -0.11 23.27
CA ASN A 108 -2.30 1.22 23.46
C ASN A 108 -2.32 2.04 22.14
N SER A 109 -3.05 3.16 22.15
CA SER A 109 -3.22 4.02 20.97
C SER A 109 -1.95 4.73 20.52
N ASP A 110 -1.06 5.10 21.43
CA ASP A 110 0.17 5.82 21.11
C ASP A 110 1.16 4.87 20.44
N LEU A 111 1.30 3.66 20.97
CA LEU A 111 2.04 2.59 20.32
C LEU A 111 1.49 2.30 18.92
N LYS A 112 0.17 2.31 18.72
CA LYS A 112 -0.45 2.14 17.38
C LYS A 112 -0.01 3.19 16.35
N ILE A 113 0.21 4.42 16.81
CA ILE A 113 0.69 5.53 15.98
C ILE A 113 2.15 5.30 15.64
N LEU A 114 2.97 4.91 16.62
CA LEU A 114 4.38 4.57 16.42
C LEU A 114 4.57 3.39 15.47
N VAL A 115 3.79 2.31 15.60
CA VAL A 115 3.83 1.17 14.65
C VAL A 115 3.50 1.63 13.23
N ARG A 116 2.55 2.57 13.06
CA ARG A 116 2.26 3.15 11.74
C ARG A 116 3.47 3.90 11.19
N ALA A 117 4.10 4.72 12.01
CA ALA A 117 5.24 5.53 11.63
C ALA A 117 6.44 4.65 11.25
N ALA A 118 6.77 3.66 12.09
CA ALA A 118 7.80 2.66 11.85
C ALA A 118 7.53 1.88 10.54
N GLY A 119 6.31 1.39 10.33
CA GLY A 119 5.99 0.61 9.13
C GLY A 119 5.95 1.42 7.83
N SER A 120 5.73 2.74 7.90
CA SER A 120 5.54 3.60 6.72
C SER A 120 6.75 4.45 6.35
N THR A 121 7.77 4.54 7.21
CA THR A 121 8.95 5.38 6.91
C THR A 121 9.82 4.77 5.82
N HIS A 122 10.46 5.63 5.03
CA HIS A 122 11.47 5.27 4.04
C HIS A 122 12.89 5.28 4.59
N ASN A 123 13.10 5.80 5.81
CA ASN A 123 14.42 5.97 6.41
C ASN A 123 14.65 4.96 7.53
N ILE A 124 15.75 4.21 7.45
CA ILE A 124 16.14 3.20 8.44
C ILE A 124 16.39 3.82 9.82
N GLN A 125 17.08 4.97 9.91
CA GLN A 125 17.35 5.65 11.19
C GLN A 125 16.05 6.09 11.88
N GLN A 126 15.07 6.59 11.10
CA GLN A 126 13.76 6.93 11.66
C GLN A 126 13.03 5.69 12.16
N PHE A 127 13.10 4.58 11.43
CA PHE A 127 12.55 3.31 11.85
C PHE A 127 13.15 2.85 13.18
N GLU A 128 14.47 2.85 13.30
CA GLU A 128 15.19 2.47 14.53
C GLU A 128 14.82 3.38 15.71
N GLY A 129 14.68 4.69 15.46
CA GLY A 129 14.17 5.65 16.43
C GLY A 129 12.77 5.29 16.92
N TYR A 130 11.83 5.00 16.02
CA TYR A 130 10.48 4.58 16.42
C TYR A 130 10.49 3.24 17.18
N MET A 131 11.30 2.27 16.75
CA MET A 131 11.42 0.98 17.44
C MET A 131 12.01 1.12 18.85
N THR A 132 12.96 2.05 19.04
CA THR A 132 13.51 2.39 20.37
C THR A 132 12.43 2.98 21.28
N VAL A 133 11.64 3.93 20.78
CA VAL A 133 10.54 4.51 21.56
C VAL A 133 9.50 3.44 21.91
N ILE A 134 9.15 2.56 20.96
CA ILE A 134 8.24 1.43 21.23
C ILE A 134 8.80 0.54 22.34
N ARG A 135 10.10 0.19 22.29
CA ARG A 135 10.76 -0.64 23.31
C ARG A 135 10.70 -0.03 24.70
N ASN A 136 10.93 1.28 24.80
CA ASN A 136 10.87 2.01 26.08
C ASN A 136 9.44 2.08 26.63
N MET A 137 8.43 2.11 25.77
CA MET A 137 7.02 2.15 26.16
C MET A 137 6.44 0.75 26.44
N SER A 138 6.91 -0.28 25.73
CA SER A 138 6.54 -1.68 25.93
C SER A 138 7.58 -2.60 25.29
N GLU A 139 8.32 -3.31 26.13
CA GLU A 139 9.32 -4.26 25.67
C GLU A 139 8.68 -5.46 24.96
N GLU A 140 7.50 -5.90 25.42
CA GLU A 140 6.72 -6.98 24.80
C GLU A 140 6.20 -6.56 23.42
N GLY A 141 5.77 -5.31 23.26
CA GLY A 141 5.37 -4.73 21.99
C GLY A 141 6.53 -4.70 21.00
N TYR A 142 7.71 -4.31 21.46
CA TYR A 142 8.94 -4.37 20.66
C TYR A 142 9.26 -5.81 20.23
N LYS A 143 9.29 -6.76 21.17
CA LYS A 143 9.57 -8.19 20.88
C LYS A 143 8.60 -8.73 19.83
N TYR A 144 7.30 -8.49 19.99
CA TYR A 144 6.28 -8.91 19.04
C TYR A 144 6.49 -8.37 17.61
N LEU A 145 6.95 -7.12 17.46
CA LEU A 145 7.26 -6.54 16.15
C LEU A 145 8.58 -7.06 15.59
N ASN A 146 9.56 -7.29 16.46
CA ASN A 146 10.89 -7.81 16.10
C ASN A 146 10.82 -9.26 15.60
N ASP A 147 9.85 -10.04 16.07
CA ASP A 147 9.57 -11.40 15.58
C ASP A 147 9.05 -11.43 14.13
N ILE A 148 8.59 -10.28 13.61
CA ILE A 148 8.15 -10.15 12.22
C ILE A 148 9.35 -9.66 11.39
N PRO A 149 9.77 -10.39 10.34
CA PRO A 149 10.87 -9.94 9.49
C PRO A 149 10.64 -8.51 9.00
N CYS A 150 11.60 -7.61 9.19
CA CYS A 150 11.43 -6.17 8.88
C CYS A 150 10.93 -5.96 7.45
N ALA A 151 11.56 -6.60 6.46
CA ALA A 151 11.18 -6.54 5.06
C ALA A 151 9.72 -6.95 4.80
N ALA A 152 9.10 -7.78 5.65
CA ALA A 152 7.73 -8.22 5.50
C ALA A 152 6.70 -7.14 5.86
N TRP A 153 7.04 -6.12 6.65
CA TRP A 153 6.06 -5.14 7.13
C TRP A 153 6.45 -3.68 7.02
N THR A 154 7.73 -3.36 6.97
CA THR A 154 8.23 -1.98 6.89
C THR A 154 8.51 -1.59 5.44
N LEU A 155 8.44 -0.29 5.15
CA LEU A 155 8.72 0.24 3.82
C LEU A 155 10.22 0.45 3.56
N CYS A 156 10.98 0.88 4.57
CA CYS A 156 12.42 1.13 4.47
C CYS A 156 13.25 -0.14 4.20
N PHE A 157 12.78 -1.32 4.65
CA PHE A 157 13.43 -2.61 4.37
C PHE A 157 12.74 -3.39 3.24
N ASP A 158 11.75 -2.81 2.57
CA ASP A 158 10.94 -3.54 1.60
C ASP A 158 11.72 -3.91 0.33
N GLY A 159 12.71 -3.11 -0.05
CA GLY A 159 13.42 -3.18 -1.33
C GLY A 159 12.63 -2.57 -2.51
N GLY A 160 11.52 -1.86 -2.23
CA GLY A 160 10.63 -1.31 -3.25
C GLY A 160 9.66 -2.31 -3.86
N PHE A 161 9.64 -3.56 -3.39
CA PHE A 161 8.88 -4.64 -3.98
C PHE A 161 7.36 -4.47 -3.92
N ARG A 162 6.85 -3.79 -2.89
CA ARG A 162 5.40 -3.52 -2.76
C ARG A 162 4.96 -2.24 -3.48
N CYS A 163 5.83 -1.55 -4.21
CA CYS A 163 5.52 -0.29 -4.91
C CYS A 163 4.82 0.76 -4.02
N GLY A 164 5.15 0.81 -2.72
CA GLY A 164 4.53 1.69 -1.72
C GLY A 164 3.13 1.27 -1.24
N ILE A 165 2.64 0.10 -1.64
CA ILE A 165 1.35 -0.45 -1.24
C ILE A 165 1.48 -1.11 0.13
N LEU A 166 1.10 -0.38 1.18
CA LEU A 166 1.21 -0.84 2.57
C LEU A 166 -0.02 -1.59 3.08
N THR A 167 -1.11 -1.63 2.31
CA THR A 167 -2.38 -2.16 2.81
C THR A 167 -3.17 -2.95 1.77
N THR A 168 -4.04 -3.82 2.25
CA THR A 168 -5.04 -4.61 1.52
C THR A 168 -6.32 -3.83 1.20
N ASN A 169 -6.26 -2.50 1.10
CA ASN A 169 -7.44 -1.67 0.76
C ASN A 169 -8.13 -2.13 -0.54
N SER A 170 -7.36 -2.58 -1.51
CA SER A 170 -7.88 -2.99 -2.83
C SER A 170 -8.69 -4.28 -2.74
N SER A 171 -8.19 -5.28 -2.03
CA SER A 171 -8.95 -6.51 -1.75
C SER A 171 -10.14 -6.23 -0.84
N GLU A 172 -10.01 -5.39 0.19
CA GLU A 172 -11.14 -4.98 1.05
C GLU A 172 -12.25 -4.26 0.28
N SER A 173 -11.90 -3.38 -0.65
CA SER A 173 -12.88 -2.68 -1.49
C SER A 173 -13.59 -3.64 -2.45
N PHE A 174 -12.87 -4.59 -3.05
CA PHE A 174 -13.49 -5.62 -3.89
C PHE A 174 -14.39 -6.57 -3.06
N LYS A 175 -13.96 -6.95 -1.85
CA LYS A 175 -14.81 -7.68 -0.88
C LYS A 175 -16.11 -6.93 -0.62
N ASN A 176 -16.03 -5.62 -0.39
CA ASN A 176 -17.20 -4.79 -0.12
C ASN A 176 -18.15 -4.73 -1.32
N MET A 177 -17.63 -4.70 -2.55
CA MET A 177 -18.44 -4.79 -3.78
C MET A 177 -19.22 -6.10 -3.85
N LEU A 178 -18.64 -7.21 -3.38
CA LEU A 178 -19.28 -8.52 -3.34
C LEU A 178 -20.14 -8.75 -2.08
N LYS A 179 -20.25 -7.77 -1.18
CA LYS A 179 -20.89 -7.95 0.13
C LYS A 179 -22.32 -8.48 0.04
N GLY A 180 -23.12 -7.95 -0.90
CA GLY A 180 -24.51 -8.38 -1.10
C GLY A 180 -24.65 -9.80 -1.65
N CYS A 181 -23.63 -10.33 -2.33
CA CYS A 181 -23.67 -11.66 -2.93
C CYS A 181 -23.41 -12.77 -1.91
N ARG A 182 -22.76 -12.45 -0.77
CA ARG A 182 -22.22 -13.44 0.17
C ARG A 182 -23.27 -14.29 0.89
N MET A 183 -24.54 -13.89 0.84
CA MET A 183 -25.67 -14.64 1.42
C MET A 183 -26.40 -15.54 0.41
N LEU A 184 -25.97 -15.52 -0.85
CA LEU A 184 -26.61 -16.27 -1.93
C LEU A 184 -26.05 -17.71 -2.02
N PRO A 185 -26.70 -18.61 -2.77
CA PRO A 185 -26.14 -19.92 -3.08
C PRO A 185 -24.76 -19.83 -3.72
N VAL A 186 -23.92 -20.85 -3.50
CA VAL A 186 -22.53 -20.90 -4.01
C VAL A 186 -22.47 -20.65 -5.52
N THR A 187 -23.39 -21.24 -6.29
CA THR A 187 -23.48 -21.02 -7.74
C THR A 187 -23.73 -19.55 -8.09
N ALA A 188 -24.59 -18.86 -7.34
CA ALA A 188 -24.84 -17.43 -7.53
C ALA A 188 -23.63 -16.59 -7.14
N ILE A 189 -22.95 -16.91 -6.03
CA ILE A 189 -21.70 -16.22 -5.63
C ILE A 189 -20.65 -16.31 -6.74
N LEU A 190 -20.45 -17.51 -7.30
CA LEU A 190 -19.50 -17.75 -8.38
C LEU A 190 -19.89 -16.97 -9.64
N SER A 191 -21.15 -17.10 -10.08
CA SER A 191 -21.64 -16.41 -11.28
C SER A 191 -21.56 -14.88 -11.16
N MET A 192 -21.94 -14.31 -10.02
CA MET A 192 -21.86 -12.86 -9.80
C MET A 192 -20.41 -12.37 -9.72
N SER A 193 -19.53 -13.12 -9.05
CA SER A 193 -18.10 -12.80 -9.00
C SER A 193 -17.49 -12.84 -10.40
N TYR A 194 -17.77 -13.89 -11.18
CA TYR A 194 -17.36 -14.02 -12.58
C TYR A 194 -17.85 -12.85 -13.43
N ALA A 195 -19.16 -12.60 -13.44
CA ALA A 195 -19.77 -11.52 -14.20
C ALA A 195 -19.13 -10.17 -13.85
N LYS A 196 -18.86 -9.92 -12.55
CA LYS A 196 -18.24 -8.67 -12.13
C LYS A 196 -16.81 -8.52 -12.62
N MET A 197 -16.01 -9.59 -12.61
CA MET A 197 -14.65 -9.53 -13.15
C MET A 197 -14.65 -9.35 -14.67
N VAL A 198 -15.56 -10.02 -15.39
CA VAL A 198 -15.71 -9.85 -16.84
C VAL A 198 -16.10 -8.41 -17.19
N GLU A 199 -17.07 -7.82 -16.49
CA GLU A 199 -17.46 -6.41 -16.67
C GLU A 199 -16.26 -5.47 -16.46
N LEU A 200 -15.53 -5.69 -15.36
CA LEU A 200 -14.34 -4.93 -15.00
C LEU A 200 -13.20 -5.10 -16.01
N PHE A 201 -13.04 -6.28 -16.59
CA PHE A 201 -12.05 -6.56 -17.63
C PHE A 201 -12.44 -5.90 -18.95
N ALA A 202 -13.68 -6.08 -19.40
CA ALA A 202 -14.19 -5.49 -20.64
C ALA A 202 -14.12 -3.95 -20.62
N LYS A 203 -14.48 -3.32 -19.49
CA LYS A 203 -14.36 -1.85 -19.32
C LYS A 203 -12.91 -1.39 -19.46
N ARG A 204 -11.96 -2.14 -18.91
CA ARG A 204 -10.53 -1.81 -18.98
C ARG A 204 -9.93 -2.06 -20.34
N TYR A 205 -10.34 -3.13 -21.01
CA TYR A 205 -9.92 -3.43 -22.37
C TYR A 205 -10.30 -2.26 -23.30
N LYS A 206 -11.56 -1.81 -23.25
CA LYS A 206 -12.02 -0.63 -24.02
C LYS A 206 -11.21 0.62 -23.72
N LEU A 207 -10.96 0.91 -22.43
CA LEU A 207 -10.14 2.05 -22.01
C LEU A 207 -8.67 1.93 -22.46
N GLY A 208 -8.14 0.71 -22.51
CA GLY A 208 -6.80 0.40 -22.99
C GLY A 208 -6.65 0.73 -24.47
N ILE A 209 -7.59 0.28 -25.30
CA ILE A 209 -7.63 0.59 -26.74
C ILE A 209 -7.69 2.09 -26.97
N GLN A 210 -8.61 2.81 -26.31
CA GLN A 210 -8.73 4.26 -26.42
C GLN A 210 -7.42 4.99 -26.05
N ARG A 211 -6.73 4.52 -24.99
CA ARG A 211 -5.45 5.10 -24.57
C ARG A 211 -4.34 4.83 -25.60
N GLN A 212 -4.34 3.67 -26.23
CA GLN A 212 -3.38 3.31 -27.26
C GLN A 212 -3.58 4.17 -28.51
N GLU A 213 -4.83 4.35 -28.96
CA GLU A 213 -5.19 5.25 -30.08
C GLU A 213 -4.76 6.70 -29.81
N GLN A 214 -4.93 7.17 -28.57
CA GLN A 214 -4.53 8.52 -28.15
C GLN A 214 -3.02 8.64 -27.84
N SER A 215 -2.22 7.59 -28.06
CA SER A 215 -0.79 7.54 -27.73
C SER A 215 -0.47 7.94 -26.27
N ILE A 216 -1.39 7.67 -25.34
CA ILE A 216 -1.23 7.99 -23.92
C ILE A 216 -0.34 6.94 -23.26
N ARG A 217 0.93 7.31 -23.04
CA ARG A 217 1.93 6.43 -22.39
C ARG A 217 1.82 6.34 -20.87
N ILE A 218 1.19 7.33 -20.23
CA ILE A 218 1.12 7.45 -18.77
C ILE A 218 -0.34 7.52 -18.32
N THR A 219 -0.71 6.74 -17.30
CA THR A 219 -2.08 6.75 -16.77
C THR A 219 -2.45 8.13 -16.21
N SER A 220 -3.73 8.48 -16.29
CA SER A 220 -4.22 9.80 -15.84
C SER A 220 -3.86 10.09 -14.38
N LYS A 221 -3.90 9.08 -13.50
CA LYS A 221 -3.51 9.26 -12.09
C LYS A 221 -2.03 9.60 -11.95
N ILE A 222 -1.15 8.92 -12.69
CA ILE A 222 0.28 9.21 -12.65
C ILE A 222 0.56 10.57 -13.27
N LYS A 223 -0.09 10.92 -14.38
CA LYS A 223 -0.02 12.27 -14.97
C LYS A 223 -0.40 13.35 -13.94
N ASN A 224 -1.49 13.15 -13.21
CA ASN A 224 -1.90 14.08 -12.15
C ASN A 224 -0.90 14.14 -10.98
N VAL A 225 -0.31 13.01 -10.60
CA VAL A 225 0.76 12.99 -9.58
C VAL A 225 1.98 13.79 -10.05
N LEU A 226 2.40 13.61 -11.30
CA LEU A 226 3.52 14.36 -11.89
C LEU A 226 3.21 15.86 -11.96
N LEU A 227 2.03 16.24 -12.44
CA LEU A 227 1.59 17.64 -12.49
C LEU A 227 1.53 18.28 -11.10
N ASN A 228 1.07 17.54 -10.08
CA ASN A 228 1.08 18.04 -8.70
C ASN A 228 2.50 18.20 -8.15
N ARG A 229 3.39 17.26 -8.45
CA ARG A 229 4.81 17.37 -8.08
C ARG A 229 5.46 18.58 -8.73
N GLU A 230 5.20 18.82 -10.01
CA GLU A 230 5.68 19.97 -10.77
C GLU A 230 5.23 21.29 -10.13
N LYS A 231 3.96 21.40 -9.71
CA LYS A 231 3.45 22.58 -8.98
C LYS A 231 4.21 22.82 -7.67
N THR A 232 4.59 21.75 -6.98
CA THR A 232 5.31 21.84 -5.70
C THR A 232 6.82 21.91 -5.85
N LYS A 233 7.39 21.87 -7.06
CA LYS A 233 8.85 21.76 -7.28
C LYS A 233 9.67 22.83 -6.57
N HIS A 234 9.12 24.05 -6.47
CA HIS A 234 9.75 25.18 -5.78
C HIS A 234 9.97 24.95 -4.28
N LYS A 235 9.28 23.96 -3.69
CA LYS A 235 9.46 23.56 -2.29
C LYS A 235 10.63 22.59 -2.08
N TRP A 236 11.26 22.13 -3.16
CA TRP A 236 12.35 21.17 -3.15
C TRP A 236 13.63 21.88 -3.60
N ALA A 237 14.67 21.83 -2.77
CA ALA A 237 16.02 22.22 -3.14
C ALA A 237 16.85 20.96 -3.41
N VAL A 238 17.65 20.99 -4.47
CA VAL A 238 18.62 19.92 -4.74
C VAL A 238 19.94 20.32 -4.09
N SER A 239 20.49 19.44 -3.26
CA SER A 239 21.79 19.64 -2.64
C SER A 239 22.69 18.47 -2.99
N SER A 240 23.88 18.75 -3.54
CA SER A 240 24.91 17.74 -3.77
C SER A 240 25.82 17.63 -2.56
N TYR A 241 26.25 16.40 -2.25
CA TYR A 241 27.19 16.12 -1.17
C TYR A 241 28.29 15.17 -1.66
N GLY A 242 29.54 15.40 -1.24
CA GLY A 242 30.69 14.58 -1.61
C GLY A 242 31.05 14.61 -3.11
N ASN A 243 31.43 15.78 -3.65
CA ASN A 243 31.90 15.95 -5.04
C ASN A 243 30.98 15.30 -6.10
N ASN A 244 29.68 15.59 -6.06
CA ASN A 244 28.66 15.04 -6.97
C ASN A 244 28.41 13.52 -6.92
N GLN A 245 28.96 12.79 -5.94
CA GLN A 245 28.64 11.36 -5.79
C GLN A 245 27.18 11.12 -5.36
N TYR A 246 26.58 12.06 -4.64
CA TYR A 246 25.21 11.92 -4.13
C TYR A 246 24.39 13.20 -4.33
N VAL A 247 23.18 13.06 -4.89
CA VAL A 247 22.23 14.14 -5.13
C VAL A 247 21.00 13.91 -4.25
N TYR A 248 20.71 14.88 -3.38
CA TYR A 248 19.57 14.81 -2.45
C TYR A 248 18.52 15.88 -2.79
N LEU A 249 17.24 15.53 -2.65
CA LEU A 249 16.13 16.47 -2.66
C LEU A 249 15.75 16.83 -1.22
N SER A 250 15.96 18.08 -0.82
CA SER A 250 15.52 18.63 0.46
C SER A 250 14.22 19.42 0.29
N GLY A 251 13.14 18.98 0.96
CA GLY A 251 11.89 19.73 1.03
C GLY A 251 11.83 20.63 2.27
N TYR A 252 11.06 21.72 2.23
CA TYR A 252 10.79 22.63 3.37
C TYR A 252 10.31 21.93 4.67
N SER A 253 9.89 20.66 4.59
CA SER A 253 9.42 19.85 5.72
C SER A 253 10.32 18.65 6.06
N GLY A 254 11.61 18.67 5.70
CA GLY A 254 12.60 17.71 6.22
C GLY A 254 12.51 16.27 5.69
N ILE A 255 11.81 16.02 4.57
CA ILE A 255 11.83 14.71 3.93
C ILE A 255 12.93 14.70 2.87
N ILE A 256 14.04 14.03 3.18
CA ILE A 256 15.09 13.66 2.23
C ILE A 256 14.64 12.33 1.60
N GLN A 257 14.37 12.31 0.30
CA GLN A 257 14.17 11.06 -0.44
C GLN A 257 15.37 10.81 -1.37
N PRO A 258 16.01 9.64 -1.30
CA PRO A 258 16.95 9.24 -2.34
C PRO A 258 16.18 8.99 -3.64
N VAL A 259 16.55 9.72 -4.70
CA VAL A 259 16.05 9.43 -6.04
C VAL A 259 16.97 8.38 -6.64
N LEU A 260 16.55 7.12 -6.61
CA LEU A 260 17.12 6.11 -7.49
C LEU A 260 16.59 6.40 -8.89
N PHE A 261 17.35 7.12 -9.72
CA PHE A 261 17.08 7.16 -11.13
C PHE A 261 17.27 5.74 -11.69
N PRO A 262 16.26 5.11 -12.29
CA PRO A 262 16.52 3.96 -13.13
C PRO A 262 17.39 4.46 -14.29
N GLN A 263 18.53 3.80 -14.55
CA GLN A 263 19.50 4.21 -15.59
C GLN A 263 18.87 4.35 -17.00
N ASN A 264 17.65 3.84 -17.21
CA ASN A 264 17.00 3.74 -18.51
C ASN A 264 15.61 4.42 -18.58
N LEU A 265 15.26 5.34 -17.67
CA LEU A 265 14.04 6.14 -17.86
C LEU A 265 14.34 7.33 -18.77
N ASP A 266 13.99 7.22 -20.06
CA ASP A 266 13.96 8.37 -20.96
C ASP A 266 12.85 9.33 -20.52
N VAL A 267 13.25 10.33 -19.75
CA VAL A 267 12.38 11.41 -19.29
C VAL A 267 12.15 12.46 -20.37
N GLY A 268 12.75 12.36 -21.57
CA GLY A 268 12.65 13.41 -22.58
C GLY A 268 13.29 14.73 -22.12
N SER A 269 12.86 15.85 -22.70
CA SER A 269 13.47 17.19 -22.54
C SER A 269 13.14 17.92 -21.23
N PHE A 270 13.10 17.23 -20.09
CA PHE A 270 13.03 17.93 -18.80
C PHE A 270 14.36 18.63 -18.52
N LYS A 271 14.36 19.95 -18.68
CA LYS A 271 15.50 20.82 -18.38
C LYS A 271 15.70 20.84 -16.86
N VAL A 272 16.82 20.29 -16.39
CA VAL A 272 17.28 20.51 -15.01
C VAL A 272 17.57 22.00 -14.88
N LEU A 273 16.77 22.71 -14.09
CA LEU A 273 17.00 24.13 -13.81
C LEU A 273 17.96 24.25 -12.63
N PRO A 274 18.95 25.16 -12.68
CA PRO A 274 19.79 25.44 -11.54
C PRO A 274 18.94 25.99 -10.38
N PRO A 275 19.32 25.73 -9.12
CA PRO A 275 18.59 26.21 -7.96
C PRO A 275 18.53 27.74 -7.99
N LYS A 276 17.31 28.31 -8.02
CA LYS A 276 17.14 29.73 -7.75
C LYS A 276 17.42 29.96 -6.27
N ARG A 277 18.45 30.76 -5.95
CA ARG A 277 18.62 31.29 -4.59
C ARG A 277 17.33 32.02 -4.19
N PRO A 278 16.89 31.93 -2.92
CA PRO A 278 15.89 32.85 -2.41
C PRO A 278 16.42 34.27 -2.66
N THR A 279 15.76 35.03 -3.51
CA THR A 279 15.99 36.47 -3.59
C THR A 279 15.47 37.08 -2.29
N ASP A 280 16.24 38.00 -1.72
CA ASP A 280 15.99 38.70 -0.46
C ASP A 280 14.74 39.59 -0.52
N GLU A 281 13.56 39.00 -0.71
CA GLU A 281 12.26 39.68 -0.62
C GLU A 281 11.22 38.69 -0.07
N ILE A 282 11.44 38.20 1.15
CA ILE A 282 10.33 37.71 1.97
C ILE A 282 10.42 38.46 3.30
N PRO A 283 9.54 39.45 3.56
CA PRO A 283 9.55 40.12 4.85
C PRO A 283 9.21 39.10 5.93
N ARG A 284 10.07 39.01 6.95
CA ARG A 284 9.76 38.28 8.18
C ARG A 284 8.64 39.02 8.91
N SER A 285 7.42 38.49 8.88
CA SER A 285 6.38 38.75 9.87
C SER A 285 5.86 37.39 10.35
N GLY A 286 5.69 37.09 11.64
CA GLY A 286 5.35 37.94 12.77
C GLY A 286 3.98 37.50 13.27
N ARG A 287 3.95 36.80 14.43
CA ARG A 287 2.80 36.50 15.31
C ARG A 287 1.54 35.82 14.69
N ARG A 288 1.21 34.63 15.23
CA ARG A 288 -0.11 34.00 15.07
C ARG A 288 -1.22 34.95 15.50
N GLN A 289 -2.10 35.35 14.59
CA GLN A 289 -3.41 35.88 14.93
C GLN A 289 -4.46 34.78 14.72
N HIS A 290 -5.31 34.60 15.74
CA HIS A 290 -6.50 33.78 15.70
C HIS A 290 -7.55 34.47 14.83
N ASN A 291 -8.01 33.82 13.76
CA ASN A 291 -9.18 34.28 13.02
C ASN A 291 -10.43 33.55 13.56
N ARG A 292 -11.28 34.29 14.28
CA ARG A 292 -12.67 33.93 14.57
C ARG A 292 -13.50 34.52 13.43
N TYR A 293 -14.28 33.71 12.73
CA TYR A 293 -15.13 34.20 11.64
C TYR A 293 -16.38 34.89 12.20
N GLN A 294 -16.71 36.06 11.64
CA GLN A 294 -17.91 36.81 11.98
C GLN A 294 -19.15 36.07 11.42
N GLY A 295 -20.02 35.56 12.29
CA GLY A 295 -21.27 34.88 11.91
C GLY A 295 -21.54 33.53 12.58
N GLU A 296 -20.64 32.98 13.40
CA GLU A 296 -20.97 31.83 14.24
C GLU A 296 -21.85 32.28 15.42
N MET A 297 -23.12 31.86 15.42
CA MET A 297 -23.97 31.92 16.62
C MET A 297 -23.36 31.04 17.71
N ASP A 298 -23.00 31.65 18.83
CA ASP A 298 -22.61 30.97 20.07
C ASP A 298 -23.84 30.24 20.65
N PHE A 299 -23.99 28.95 20.37
CA PHE A 299 -24.80 28.05 21.21
C PHE A 299 -23.88 27.19 22.07
N ARG A 300 -23.43 27.79 23.18
CA ARG A 300 -23.05 27.04 24.39
C ARG A 300 -24.03 27.38 25.51
N ALA A 301 -24.88 26.43 25.86
CA ALA A 301 -25.38 26.23 27.21
C ALA A 301 -25.28 24.71 27.47
N ARG A 302 -24.25 24.27 28.19
CA ARG A 302 -24.16 24.12 29.66
C ARG A 302 -24.92 22.87 30.16
N ARG A 303 -24.09 21.97 30.73
CA ARG A 303 -24.35 20.72 31.47
C ARG A 303 -24.66 19.49 30.62
#